data_AF-A0A0F8Z3C4-F1
#
_entry.id   AF-A0A0F8Z3C4-F1
#
_cell.length_a   1.000
_cell.length_b   1.000
_cell.length_c   1.000
_cell.angle_alpha   90.00
_cell.angle_beta   90.00
_cell.angle_gamma   90.00
#
_symmetry.space_group_name_H-M   'P 1'
#
loop_
_entity.id
_entity.type
_entity.pdbx_description
1 polymer ?
#
loop_
_entity_poly.entity_id
_entity_poly.type
_entity_poly.pdbx_seq_one_letter_code
_entity_poly.pdbx_strand_id
1 'polypeptide(L)'
;VTIDVSQDDGDIITGLRSHKDELIIFKGPHSGSIHRLAGSAPTGSDAFTLHPFINTGVGSTNHQSIIGARDDLWFWDDNGIHSLVATAAFGDYNEAFLSRSIGGYFADNLNHNRLNFVSGVNFASRGYALWTVSRSGLSSNNLIIGLDYRFTPMRFFLWPDYSVASLAMVRDTSREAVPWAGTYTGRALRLNRSVRSIAGSAYTYKITMPYMPFGDPFFDKTVTKGRVGFQPKGEFDFTFLWQRDDNTQQSATVSEEGSVGLGSATNQFVLGTSRLGGIQNLNQFFDMEGSFKEIQLQLTKGTVDEDFEPHSIAIEVEAAGMGTTGTIG
;
A
#
# COMPACT_ATOMS: atom_id res chain seq x y z
N VAL A 1 -12.21 10.13 42.31
CA VAL A 1 -12.38 8.75 41.79
C VAL A 1 -11.09 8.36 41.11
N THR A 2 -10.57 7.19 41.44
CA THR A 2 -9.43 6.56 40.75
C THR A 2 -10.01 5.43 39.93
N ILE A 3 -9.62 5.32 38.65
CA ILE A 3 -10.09 4.28 37.75
C ILE A 3 -8.90 3.39 37.43
N ASP A 4 -9.01 2.13 37.82
CA ASP A 4 -8.03 1.10 37.52
C ASP A 4 -8.45 0.32 36.28
N VAL A 5 -7.55 0.22 35.31
CA VAL A 5 -7.74 -0.49 34.04
C VAL A 5 -6.81 -1.71 33.96
N SER A 6 -5.99 -1.95 35.00
CA SER A 6 -5.20 -3.17 35.14
C SER A 6 -6.06 -4.28 35.76
N GLN A 7 -6.59 -5.15 34.91
CA GLN A 7 -6.88 -6.53 35.35
C GLN A 7 -5.54 -7.27 35.46
N ASP A 8 -5.45 -8.33 36.28
CA ASP A 8 -4.27 -9.20 36.43
C ASP A 8 -3.98 -10.04 35.14
N ASP A 9 -4.19 -9.46 33.96
CA ASP A 9 -4.08 -10.07 32.63
C ASP A 9 -2.67 -9.99 32.02
N GLY A 10 -1.76 -9.27 32.67
CA GLY A 10 -0.39 -9.06 32.19
C GLY A 10 -0.27 -8.03 31.05
N ASP A 11 -1.36 -7.37 30.67
CA ASP A 11 -1.38 -6.33 29.65
C ASP A 11 -1.17 -4.92 30.21
N ILE A 12 -0.44 -4.11 29.46
CA ILE A 12 -0.29 -2.68 29.70
C ILE A 12 -1.21 -1.87 28.79
N ILE A 13 -1.47 -0.62 29.16
CA ILE A 13 -2.13 0.33 28.24
C ILE A 13 -1.16 0.64 27.11
N THR A 14 -1.56 0.30 25.89
CA THR A 14 -0.75 0.54 24.67
C THR A 14 -1.22 1.76 23.90
N GLY A 15 -2.49 2.18 24.07
CA GLY A 15 -3.01 3.37 23.41
C GLY A 15 -4.31 3.88 24.01
N LEU A 16 -4.51 5.19 23.87
CA LEU A 16 -5.70 5.91 24.31
C LEU A 16 -6.25 6.73 23.14
N ARG A 17 -7.55 6.72 22.87
CA ARG A 17 -8.13 7.57 21.83
C ARG A 17 -9.55 7.98 22.18
N SER A 18 -9.83 9.28 22.13
CA SER A 18 -11.21 9.74 22.22
C SER A 18 -11.95 9.45 20.93
N HIS A 19 -13.17 8.93 21.06
CA HIS A 19 -14.04 8.58 19.95
C HIS A 19 -15.49 8.55 20.42
N LYS A 20 -16.38 9.24 19.70
CA LYS A 20 -17.82 9.32 19.98
C LYS A 20 -18.16 9.61 21.46
N ASP A 21 -17.53 10.65 21.99
CA ASP A 21 -17.69 11.13 23.38
C ASP A 21 -17.22 10.16 24.48
N GLU A 22 -16.51 9.10 24.12
CA GLU A 22 -15.89 8.17 25.04
C GLU A 22 -14.36 8.18 24.87
N LEU A 23 -13.66 7.69 25.89
CA LEU A 23 -12.25 7.37 25.78
C LEU A 23 -12.08 5.86 25.57
N ILE A 24 -11.56 5.48 24.41
CA ILE A 24 -11.23 4.10 24.09
C ILE A 24 -9.81 3.82 24.58
N ILE A 25 -9.67 2.74 25.36
CA ILE A 25 -8.44 2.32 26.00
C ILE A 25 -8.04 0.98 25.43
N PHE A 26 -6.88 0.94 24.78
CA PHE A 26 -6.31 -0.27 24.19
C PHE A 26 -5.25 -0.83 25.14
N LYS A 27 -5.29 -2.14 25.32
CA LYS A 27 -4.35 -2.93 26.10
C LYS A 27 -3.68 -4.00 25.25
N GLY A 28 -2.47 -4.38 25.64
CA GLY A 28 -1.65 -5.41 25.02
C GLY A 28 -0.28 -5.51 25.71
N PRO A 29 0.67 -6.31 25.21
CA PRO A 29 0.62 -7.16 24.02
C PRO A 29 0.32 -8.64 24.31
N HIS A 30 -0.06 -9.02 25.53
CA HIS A 30 -0.20 -10.43 25.92
C HIS A 30 -1.58 -11.02 25.58
N SER A 31 -2.63 -10.46 26.16
CA SER A 31 -4.01 -10.94 25.95
C SER A 31 -4.73 -10.10 24.90
N GLY A 32 -4.47 -8.79 24.89
CA GLY A 32 -5.15 -7.82 24.03
C GLY A 32 -6.57 -7.56 24.52
N SER A 33 -6.86 -6.33 24.95
CA SER A 33 -8.22 -5.93 25.32
C SER A 33 -8.52 -4.49 24.94
N ILE A 34 -9.81 -4.18 24.80
CA ILE A 34 -10.31 -2.84 24.53
C ILE A 34 -11.37 -2.50 25.57
N HIS A 35 -11.19 -1.38 26.24
CA HIS A 35 -12.10 -0.85 27.24
C HIS A 35 -12.61 0.52 26.81
N ARG A 36 -13.81 0.87 27.26
CA ARG A 36 -14.43 2.17 27.05
C ARG A 36 -14.56 2.87 28.39
N LEU A 37 -14.14 4.11 28.46
CA LEU A 37 -14.40 4.97 29.61
C LEU A 37 -15.46 6.00 29.19
N ALA A 38 -16.63 5.89 29.80
CA ALA A 38 -17.80 6.73 29.56
C ALA A 38 -18.21 7.48 30.85
N GLY A 39 -19.07 8.49 30.71
CA GLY A 39 -19.55 9.35 31.79
C GLY A 39 -18.98 10.77 31.71
N SER A 40 -19.65 11.74 32.33
CA SER A 40 -19.25 13.16 32.27
C SER A 40 -18.87 13.78 33.62
N ALA A 41 -19.03 13.04 34.72
CA ALA A 41 -18.80 13.55 36.07
C ALA A 41 -17.87 12.62 36.89
N PRO A 42 -17.17 13.14 37.91
CA PRO A 42 -16.37 12.33 38.82
C PRO A 42 -17.21 11.54 39.84
N THR A 43 -18.49 11.89 40.04
CA THR A 43 -19.41 11.28 41.02
C THR A 43 -20.86 11.44 40.57
N GLY A 44 -21.79 10.63 41.08
CA GLY A 44 -23.21 10.72 40.77
C GLY A 44 -23.68 9.64 39.81
N SER A 45 -24.87 9.81 39.22
CA SER A 45 -25.46 8.83 38.29
C SER A 45 -24.78 8.77 36.92
N ASP A 46 -23.96 9.77 36.58
CA ASP A 46 -23.17 9.85 35.35
C ASP A 46 -21.66 9.87 35.65
N ALA A 47 -21.28 9.14 36.71
CA ALA A 47 -19.89 9.01 37.11
C ALA A 47 -19.08 8.25 36.05
N PHE A 48 -17.82 8.64 35.87
CA PHE A 48 -16.89 7.93 35.00
C PHE A 48 -16.87 6.42 35.30
N THR A 49 -17.24 5.63 34.29
CA THR A 49 -17.38 4.17 34.41
C THR A 49 -16.63 3.47 33.28
N LEU A 50 -15.87 2.45 33.66
CA LEU A 50 -15.13 1.60 32.73
C LEU A 50 -16.05 0.46 32.26
N HIS A 51 -16.20 0.33 30.95
CA HIS A 51 -16.93 -0.74 30.31
C HIS A 51 -15.96 -1.61 29.49
N PRO A 52 -15.78 -2.90 29.85
CA PRO A 52 -15.05 -3.81 28.99
C PRO A 52 -15.81 -4.00 27.67
N PHE A 53 -15.12 -3.86 26.54
CA PHE A 53 -15.70 -4.07 25.22
C PHE A 53 -15.19 -5.37 24.59
N ILE A 54 -13.87 -5.52 24.49
CA ILE A 54 -13.23 -6.79 24.11
C ILE A 54 -12.32 -7.21 25.25
N ASN A 55 -12.56 -8.39 25.80
CA ASN A 55 -11.84 -8.89 26.97
C ASN A 55 -10.53 -9.60 26.63
N THR A 56 -10.42 -10.21 25.44
CA THR A 56 -9.25 -10.99 25.02
C THR A 56 -9.17 -11.05 23.50
N GLY A 57 -7.95 -11.12 22.96
CA GLY A 57 -7.64 -11.48 21.57
C GLY A 57 -7.51 -10.32 20.60
N VAL A 58 -7.91 -9.10 20.98
CA VAL A 58 -7.76 -7.91 20.14
C VAL A 58 -7.39 -6.71 21.02
N GLY A 59 -6.28 -6.07 20.66
CA GLY A 59 -5.75 -4.89 21.34
C GLY A 59 -5.05 -3.97 20.34
N SER A 60 -4.27 -3.02 20.83
CA SER A 60 -3.35 -2.25 19.97
C SER A 60 -1.92 -2.56 20.36
N THR A 61 -1.02 -2.60 19.38
CA THR A 61 0.43 -2.73 19.60
C THR A 61 1.06 -1.44 20.12
N ASN A 62 0.49 -0.28 19.75
CA ASN A 62 0.93 1.03 20.23
C ASN A 62 -0.09 2.15 20.01
N HIS A 63 0.17 3.33 20.55
CA HIS A 63 -0.71 4.49 20.46
C HIS A 63 -0.69 5.18 19.09
N GLN A 64 0.49 5.26 18.46
CA GLN A 64 0.72 5.97 17.20
C GLN A 64 0.13 5.27 15.97
N SER A 65 -0.17 3.98 16.06
CA SER A 65 -0.84 3.22 14.99
C SER A 65 -2.35 3.46 14.94
N ILE A 66 -2.92 4.04 16.01
CA ILE A 66 -4.37 4.29 16.13
C ILE A 66 -4.73 5.59 15.40
N ILE A 67 -5.58 5.48 14.38
CA ILE A 67 -6.05 6.59 13.57
C ILE A 67 -7.58 6.63 13.51
N GLY A 68 -8.16 7.81 13.38
CA GLY A 68 -9.58 7.94 13.05
C GLY A 68 -9.78 7.99 11.53
N ALA A 69 -10.63 7.12 10.97
CA ALA A 69 -10.95 7.07 9.55
C ALA A 69 -12.39 6.61 9.31
N ARG A 70 -13.10 7.26 8.37
CA ARG A 70 -14.48 6.90 7.97
C ARG A 70 -15.49 6.76 9.12
N ASP A 71 -15.32 7.58 10.15
CA ASP A 71 -16.13 7.54 11.38
C ASP A 71 -15.82 6.36 12.35
N ASP A 72 -14.76 5.60 12.05
CA ASP A 72 -14.25 4.50 12.86
C ASP A 72 -12.87 4.84 13.48
N LEU A 73 -12.43 4.02 14.43
CA LEU A 73 -11.01 3.94 14.81
C LEU A 73 -10.34 2.76 14.14
N TRP A 74 -9.26 3.00 13.40
CA TRP A 74 -8.42 1.95 12.84
C TRP A 74 -7.14 1.83 13.64
N PHE A 75 -6.75 0.60 13.95
CA PHE A 75 -5.61 0.33 14.83
C PHE A 75 -4.92 -0.97 14.42
N TRP A 76 -3.71 -1.15 14.93
CA TRP A 76 -2.88 -2.32 14.67
C TRP A 76 -2.83 -3.23 15.88
N ASP A 77 -3.18 -4.49 15.70
CA ASP A 77 -2.84 -5.57 16.63
C ASP A 77 -1.64 -6.38 16.07
N ASP A 78 -1.32 -7.53 16.69
CA ASP A 78 -0.24 -8.41 16.23
C ASP A 78 -0.58 -9.16 14.93
N ASN A 79 -1.86 -9.31 14.59
CA ASN A 79 -2.32 -10.06 13.41
C ASN A 79 -2.55 -9.15 12.18
N GLY A 80 -2.84 -7.87 12.40
CA GLY A 80 -2.90 -6.82 11.42
C GLY A 80 -3.77 -5.62 11.80
N ILE A 81 -4.55 -5.12 10.83
CA ILE A 81 -5.29 -3.87 10.95
C ILE A 81 -6.76 -4.17 11.22
N HIS A 82 -7.28 -3.57 12.27
CA HIS A 82 -8.65 -3.68 12.73
C HIS A 82 -9.37 -2.33 12.65
N SER A 83 -10.69 -2.37 12.51
CA SER A 83 -11.59 -1.23 12.61
C SER A 83 -12.52 -1.41 13.79
N LEU A 84 -12.61 -0.41 14.65
CA LEU A 84 -13.64 -0.27 15.67
C LEU A 84 -14.72 0.68 15.14
N VAL A 85 -15.86 0.10 14.75
CA VAL A 85 -17.02 0.80 14.18
C VAL A 85 -18.02 1.10 15.29
N ALA A 86 -18.44 2.35 15.44
CA ALA A 86 -19.56 2.68 16.31
C ALA A 86 -20.89 2.29 15.63
N THR A 87 -21.64 1.34 16.18
CA THR A 87 -22.98 1.04 15.65
C THR A 87 -23.98 2.04 16.19
N ALA A 88 -24.72 2.69 15.28
CA ALA A 88 -25.70 3.71 15.63
C ALA A 88 -26.88 3.19 16.46
N ALA A 89 -27.04 1.86 16.60
CA ALA A 89 -28.25 1.27 17.16
C ALA A 89 -28.31 1.34 18.70
N PHE A 90 -27.20 1.23 19.43
CA PHE A 90 -27.24 1.18 20.92
C PHE A 90 -25.98 1.70 21.61
N GLY A 91 -25.12 2.45 20.92
CA GLY A 91 -23.81 2.84 21.48
C GLY A 91 -22.87 1.64 21.67
N ASP A 92 -23.13 0.54 20.95
CA ASP A 92 -22.26 -0.62 20.89
C ASP A 92 -21.27 -0.48 19.74
N TYR A 93 -20.05 -0.95 19.96
CA TYR A 93 -19.04 -1.00 18.92
C TYR A 93 -19.04 -2.38 18.25
N ASN A 94 -18.59 -2.44 17.01
CA ASN A 94 -18.28 -3.69 16.32
C ASN A 94 -16.84 -3.64 15.84
N GLU A 95 -16.13 -4.75 15.97
CA GLU A 95 -14.77 -4.91 15.48
C GLU A 95 -14.80 -5.57 14.10
N ALA A 96 -14.00 -5.05 13.16
CA ALA A 96 -13.82 -5.62 11.85
C ALA A 96 -12.34 -5.72 11.46
N PHE A 97 -11.90 -6.94 11.13
CA PHE A 97 -10.53 -7.20 10.68
C PHE A 97 -10.32 -6.75 9.23
N LEU A 98 -9.80 -5.54 9.04
CA LEU A 98 -9.62 -4.89 7.73
C LEU A 98 -8.58 -5.59 6.87
N SER A 99 -7.49 -6.07 7.46
CA SER A 99 -6.39 -6.71 6.73
C SER A 99 -6.58 -8.21 6.48
N ARG A 100 -7.79 -8.75 6.66
CA ARG A 100 -8.08 -10.19 6.44
C ARG A 100 -7.61 -10.69 5.07
N SER A 101 -7.78 -9.89 4.01
CA SER A 101 -7.38 -10.26 2.65
C SER A 101 -5.87 -10.36 2.44
N ILE A 102 -5.07 -9.76 3.33
CA ILE A 102 -3.61 -9.76 3.29
C ILE A 102 -3.00 -10.30 4.60
N GLY A 103 -3.75 -11.08 5.38
CA GLY A 103 -3.31 -11.59 6.68
C GLY A 103 -2.02 -12.41 6.59
N GLY A 104 -1.87 -13.23 5.54
CA GLY A 104 -0.62 -13.97 5.29
C GLY A 104 0.58 -13.05 5.05
N TYR A 105 0.38 -11.89 4.40
CA TYR A 105 1.46 -10.91 4.23
C TYR A 105 1.92 -10.35 5.58
N PHE A 106 0.98 -10.03 6.47
CA PHE A 106 1.28 -9.55 7.82
C PHE A 106 2.06 -10.58 8.64
N ALA A 107 1.61 -11.83 8.63
CA ALA A 107 2.26 -12.92 9.36
C ALA A 107 3.70 -13.15 8.86
N ASP A 108 3.89 -13.23 7.55
CA ASP A 108 5.14 -13.75 6.98
C ASP A 108 6.17 -12.64 6.66
N ASN A 109 5.73 -11.40 6.40
CA ASN A 109 6.60 -10.37 5.83
C ASN A 109 6.91 -9.21 6.77
N LEU A 110 6.24 -9.08 7.91
CA LEU A 110 6.47 -7.98 8.85
C LEU A 110 7.31 -8.41 10.05
N ASN A 111 8.07 -7.46 10.59
CA ASN A 111 8.77 -7.66 11.85
C ASN A 111 7.83 -7.35 13.02
N HIS A 112 7.25 -8.41 13.59
CA HIS A 112 6.35 -8.37 14.74
C HIS A 112 6.97 -7.70 15.97
N ASN A 113 8.28 -7.82 16.18
CA ASN A 113 8.99 -7.15 17.27
C ASN A 113 9.07 -5.62 17.12
N ARG A 114 8.67 -5.09 15.97
CA ARG A 114 8.68 -3.65 15.68
C ARG A 114 7.29 -3.04 15.54
N LEU A 115 6.22 -3.80 15.80
CA LEU A 115 4.86 -3.26 15.73
C LEU A 115 4.63 -2.12 16.72
N ASN A 116 5.37 -2.08 17.83
CA ASN A 116 5.37 -0.98 18.78
C ASN A 116 5.88 0.37 18.22
N PHE A 117 6.53 0.37 17.05
CA PHE A 117 7.04 1.57 16.36
C PHE A 117 6.20 1.94 15.12
N VAL A 118 5.05 1.30 14.90
CA VAL A 118 4.18 1.62 13.78
C VAL A 118 3.54 2.98 14.00
N SER A 119 3.66 3.88 13.03
CA SER A 119 3.08 5.22 13.07
C SER A 119 2.09 5.37 11.92
N GLY A 120 0.85 5.74 12.25
CA GLY A 120 -0.27 5.83 11.32
C GLY A 120 -0.77 7.24 11.08
N VAL A 121 -1.25 7.52 9.87
CA VAL A 121 -2.01 8.74 9.54
C VAL A 121 -3.18 8.44 8.62
N ASN A 122 -4.27 9.20 8.79
CA ASN A 122 -5.38 9.23 7.84
C ASN A 122 -5.27 10.45 6.94
N PHE A 123 -5.03 10.23 5.64
CA PHE A 123 -5.04 11.25 4.61
C PHE A 123 -6.44 11.38 3.98
N ALA A 124 -7.36 11.95 4.75
CA ALA A 124 -8.79 12.02 4.43
C ALA A 124 -9.12 12.65 3.07
N SER A 125 -8.41 13.71 2.67
CA SER A 125 -8.68 14.41 1.39
C SER A 125 -8.37 13.55 0.15
N ARG A 126 -7.54 12.51 0.31
CA ARG A 126 -7.19 11.57 -0.77
C ARG A 126 -7.75 10.17 -0.56
N GLY A 127 -8.38 9.91 0.58
CA GLY A 127 -9.00 8.64 0.89
C GLY A 127 -8.01 7.50 1.19
N TYR A 128 -6.86 7.83 1.79
CA TYR A 128 -5.83 6.86 2.16
C TYR A 128 -5.59 6.81 3.66
N ALA A 129 -5.39 5.62 4.21
CA ALA A 129 -4.73 5.44 5.50
C ALA A 129 -3.33 4.86 5.27
N LEU A 130 -2.34 5.36 6.00
CA LEU A 130 -0.93 5.01 5.81
C LEU A 130 -0.31 4.64 7.15
N TRP A 131 0.50 3.59 7.19
CA TRP A 131 1.26 3.17 8.36
C TRP A 131 2.70 2.83 8.03
N THR A 132 3.64 3.28 8.85
CA THR A 132 5.05 2.88 8.78
C THR A 132 5.23 1.50 9.39
N VAL A 133 5.93 0.60 8.69
CA VAL A 133 6.19 -0.76 9.20
C VAL A 133 7.58 -1.22 8.80
N SER A 134 8.06 -2.27 9.47
CA SER A 134 9.35 -2.89 9.20
C SER A 134 9.15 -4.26 8.59
N ARG A 135 9.90 -4.59 7.52
CA ARG A 135 9.92 -5.97 7.00
C ARG A 135 10.57 -6.91 8.01
N SER A 136 10.20 -8.18 7.93
CA SER A 136 10.84 -9.26 8.68
C SER A 136 12.37 -9.20 8.53
N GLY A 137 13.08 -9.39 9.64
CA GLY A 137 14.55 -9.32 9.71
C GLY A 137 15.16 -7.91 9.77
N LEU A 138 14.37 -6.83 9.65
CA LEU A 138 14.89 -5.46 9.69
C LEU A 138 14.67 -4.78 11.04
N SER A 139 15.60 -3.89 11.40
CA SER A 139 15.58 -3.15 12.66
C SER A 139 15.01 -1.73 12.52
N SER A 140 14.51 -1.35 11.35
CA SER A 140 13.95 -0.03 11.06
C SER A 140 12.71 -0.14 10.17
N ASN A 141 11.80 0.82 10.30
CA ASN A 141 10.62 0.91 9.45
C ASN A 141 11.07 1.33 8.05
N ASN A 142 10.89 0.45 7.07
CA ASN A 142 11.47 0.59 5.74
C ASN A 142 10.42 0.53 4.63
N LEU A 143 9.13 0.54 4.97
CA LEU A 143 8.05 0.64 4.02
C LEU A 143 6.81 1.28 4.65
N ILE A 144 5.88 1.71 3.80
CA ILE A 144 4.55 2.13 4.21
C ILE A 144 3.52 1.14 3.65
N ILE A 145 2.67 0.62 4.53
CA ILE A 145 1.43 -0.05 4.12
C ILE A 145 0.34 1.01 4.02
N GLY A 146 -0.33 1.04 2.88
CA GLY A 146 -1.44 1.92 2.62
C GLY A 146 -2.74 1.16 2.41
N LEU A 147 -3.84 1.77 2.83
CA LEU A 147 -5.20 1.32 2.56
C LEU A 147 -5.92 2.42 1.78
N ASP A 148 -6.25 2.14 0.53
CA ASP A 148 -7.13 2.98 -0.28
C ASP A 148 -8.57 2.59 -0.03
N TYR A 149 -9.22 3.41 0.79
CA TYR A 149 -10.58 3.15 1.18
C TYR A 149 -11.59 3.75 0.19
N ARG A 150 -11.19 4.55 -0.82
CA ARG A 150 -12.14 5.08 -1.82
C ARG A 150 -12.86 3.99 -2.60
N PHE A 151 -12.26 2.81 -2.71
CA PHE A 151 -12.83 1.64 -3.37
C PHE A 151 -13.63 0.76 -2.41
N THR A 152 -14.59 0.03 -2.97
CA THR A 152 -15.31 -1.05 -2.28
C THR A 152 -15.18 -2.31 -3.14
N PRO A 153 -14.49 -3.37 -2.66
CA PRO A 153 -13.76 -3.45 -1.39
C PRO A 153 -12.55 -2.50 -1.34
N MET A 154 -12.12 -2.14 -0.12
CA MET A 154 -10.93 -1.33 0.10
C MET A 154 -9.69 -2.08 -0.42
N ARG A 155 -8.68 -1.34 -0.90
CA ARG A 155 -7.50 -1.91 -1.55
C ARG A 155 -6.24 -1.60 -0.77
N PHE A 156 -5.48 -2.64 -0.44
CA PHE A 156 -4.15 -2.47 0.13
C PHE A 156 -3.12 -2.17 -0.96
N PHE A 157 -2.16 -1.32 -0.62
CA PHE A 157 -0.99 -1.07 -1.43
C PHE A 157 0.23 -0.92 -0.53
N LEU A 158 1.41 -1.00 -1.14
CA LEU A 158 2.68 -0.93 -0.45
C LEU A 158 3.54 0.15 -1.11
N TRP A 159 4.20 0.97 -0.30
CA TRP A 159 5.33 1.78 -0.75
C TRP A 159 6.61 1.10 -0.26
N PRO A 160 7.22 0.24 -1.10
CA PRO A 160 8.43 -0.46 -0.72
C PRO A 160 9.58 0.52 -0.56
N ASP A 161 10.53 0.18 0.31
CA ASP A 161 11.83 0.85 0.44
C ASP A 161 11.71 2.34 0.81
N TYR A 162 10.65 2.67 1.54
CA TYR A 162 10.41 3.99 2.10
C TYR A 162 10.82 4.02 3.58
N SER A 163 12.10 4.32 3.84
CA SER A 163 12.68 4.32 5.18
C SER A 163 12.29 5.54 6.01
N VAL A 164 11.17 5.43 6.72
CA VAL A 164 10.61 6.49 7.56
C VAL A 164 10.15 5.94 8.91
N ALA A 165 10.55 6.63 9.97
CA ALA A 165 10.26 6.27 11.34
C ALA A 165 8.81 6.61 11.71
N SER A 166 8.32 7.78 11.29
CA SER A 166 7.04 8.32 11.74
C SER A 166 6.26 9.00 10.63
N LEU A 167 4.94 9.10 10.82
CA LEU A 167 4.04 9.87 9.98
C LEU A 167 3.27 10.89 10.83
N ALA A 168 2.99 12.05 10.25
CA ALA A 168 2.15 13.06 10.86
C ALA A 168 1.33 13.81 9.80
N MET A 169 0.08 14.14 10.11
CA MET A 169 -0.70 15.07 9.29
C MET A 169 -0.32 16.50 9.69
N VAL A 170 0.25 17.25 8.75
CA VAL A 170 0.71 18.63 8.98
C VAL A 170 -0.05 19.57 8.06
N ARG A 171 -0.54 20.68 8.62
CA ARG A 171 -1.09 21.80 7.85
C ARG A 171 0.02 22.81 7.58
N ASP A 172 0.29 23.05 6.31
CA ASP A 172 1.17 24.12 5.87
C ASP A 172 0.33 25.38 5.55
N THR A 173 0.98 26.45 5.11
CA THR A 173 0.43 27.70 4.55
C THR A 173 -0.71 27.50 3.56
N SER A 174 -0.77 26.36 2.84
CA SER A 174 -1.85 26.00 1.93
C SER A 174 -3.16 25.57 2.64
N ARG A 175 -3.20 25.52 3.97
CA ARG A 175 -4.32 25.06 4.83
C ARG A 175 -4.78 23.61 4.63
N GLU A 176 -4.34 22.95 3.56
CA GLU A 176 -4.52 21.51 3.35
C GLU A 176 -3.63 20.73 4.33
N ALA A 177 -4.23 19.78 5.04
CA ALA A 177 -3.50 18.82 5.85
C ALA A 177 -2.90 17.76 4.92
N VAL A 178 -1.58 17.66 4.90
CA VAL A 178 -0.84 16.68 4.09
C VAL A 178 0.03 15.81 4.99
N PRO A 179 0.25 14.53 4.64
CA PRO A 179 1.13 13.69 5.43
C PRO A 179 2.59 14.11 5.24
N TRP A 180 3.32 14.11 6.35
CA TRP A 180 4.76 14.29 6.41
C TRP A 180 5.36 13.03 7.03
N ALA A 181 6.52 12.61 6.54
CA ALA A 181 7.22 11.44 7.02
C ALA A 181 8.56 11.82 7.65
N GLY A 182 8.77 11.43 8.90
CA GLY A 182 10.06 11.62 9.60
C GLY A 182 11.02 10.49 9.25
N THR A 183 12.21 10.80 8.77
CA THR A 183 13.24 9.80 8.42
C THR A 183 14.14 9.48 9.60
N TYR A 184 14.84 8.34 9.53
CA TYR A 184 15.91 8.00 10.46
C TYR A 184 17.16 8.89 10.32
N THR A 185 17.22 9.74 9.30
CA THR A 185 18.33 10.68 9.04
C THR A 185 18.07 12.07 9.59
N GLY A 186 16.99 12.26 10.37
CA GLY A 186 16.63 13.54 10.96
C GLY A 186 15.99 14.53 9.98
N ARG A 187 15.50 14.05 8.82
CA ARG A 187 14.79 14.86 7.83
C ARG A 187 13.29 14.62 7.94
N ALA A 188 12.51 15.65 7.62
CA ALA A 188 11.07 15.52 7.44
C ALA A 188 10.75 15.64 5.94
N LEU A 189 10.13 14.61 5.38
CA LEU A 189 9.74 14.54 3.99
C LEU A 189 8.27 14.91 3.88
N ARG A 190 7.97 16.00 3.18
CA ARG A 190 6.59 16.33 2.82
C ARG A 190 6.15 15.40 1.70
N LEU A 191 5.06 14.66 1.92
CA LEU A 191 4.49 13.77 0.90
C LEU A 191 3.53 14.55 -0.03
N ASN A 192 3.01 13.87 -1.05
CA ASN A 192 2.08 14.45 -2.04
C ASN A 192 2.64 15.74 -2.69
N ARG A 193 3.84 15.63 -3.25
CA ARG A 193 4.53 16.69 -3.99
C ARG A 193 4.40 16.47 -5.49
N SER A 194 4.48 17.55 -6.26
CA SER A 194 4.54 17.49 -7.72
C SER A 194 5.85 16.89 -8.21
N VAL A 195 6.96 17.21 -7.54
CA VAL A 195 8.28 16.59 -7.79
C VAL A 195 8.30 15.20 -7.17
N ARG A 196 8.55 14.19 -8.00
CA ARG A 196 8.47 12.78 -7.59
C ARG A 196 9.87 12.24 -7.34
N SER A 197 10.47 12.72 -6.27
CA SER A 197 11.72 12.17 -5.71
C SER A 197 11.66 12.01 -4.18
N ILE A 198 12.53 11.15 -3.64
CA ILE A 198 12.85 11.06 -2.22
C ILE A 198 14.19 11.76 -2.01
N ALA A 199 14.17 12.99 -1.50
CA ALA A 199 15.39 13.76 -1.24
C ALA A 199 16.35 13.83 -2.45
N GLY A 200 15.80 13.91 -3.67
CA GLY A 200 16.56 13.97 -4.93
C GLY A 200 16.80 12.62 -5.62
N SER A 201 16.48 11.49 -4.98
CA SER A 201 16.52 10.16 -5.60
C SER A 201 15.18 9.80 -6.24
N ALA A 202 15.22 9.11 -7.38
CA ALA A 202 14.02 8.68 -8.09
C ALA A 202 13.20 7.64 -7.30
N TYR A 203 11.88 7.62 -7.51
CA TYR A 203 11.07 6.46 -7.15
C TYR A 203 11.22 5.40 -8.24
N THR A 204 11.47 4.14 -7.85
CA THR A 204 11.33 3.03 -8.79
C THR A 204 9.87 2.60 -8.82
N TYR A 205 9.18 2.87 -9.92
CA TYR A 205 7.88 2.29 -10.20
C TYR A 205 8.09 0.87 -10.66
N LYS A 206 7.43 -0.09 -10.02
CA LYS A 206 7.52 -1.51 -10.37
C LYS A 206 6.14 -2.14 -10.31
N ILE A 207 5.69 -2.68 -11.44
CA ILE A 207 4.46 -3.48 -11.53
C ILE A 207 4.91 -4.91 -11.83
N THR A 208 4.57 -5.86 -10.97
CA THR A 208 4.90 -7.28 -11.16
C THR A 208 3.61 -8.07 -11.16
N MET A 209 3.39 -8.81 -12.24
CA MET A 209 2.29 -9.75 -12.34
C MET A 209 2.69 -11.08 -11.67
N PRO A 210 1.73 -11.87 -11.15
CA PRO A 210 2.03 -13.23 -10.73
C PRO A 210 2.56 -14.05 -11.91
N TYR A 211 3.17 -15.20 -11.63
CA TYR A 211 3.43 -16.20 -12.67
C TYR A 211 2.10 -16.64 -13.27
N MET A 212 1.99 -16.54 -14.59
CA MET A 212 0.79 -16.86 -15.34
C MET A 212 1.09 -18.03 -16.28
N PRO A 213 0.30 -19.11 -16.24
CA PRO A 213 0.54 -20.26 -17.11
C PRO A 213 0.08 -20.02 -18.54
N PHE A 214 -0.85 -19.10 -18.82
CA PHE A 214 -1.48 -18.93 -20.14
C PHE A 214 -1.99 -20.25 -20.75
N GLY A 215 -3.09 -20.77 -20.20
CA GLY A 215 -3.63 -22.08 -20.54
C GLY A 215 -3.11 -23.18 -19.62
N ASP A 216 -2.94 -24.39 -20.15
CA ASP A 216 -2.56 -25.56 -19.36
C ASP A 216 -1.06 -25.55 -18.99
N PRO A 217 -0.68 -25.58 -17.70
CA PRO A 217 0.71 -25.51 -17.25
C PRO A 217 1.59 -26.72 -17.64
N PHE A 218 1.01 -27.82 -18.14
CA PHE A 218 1.78 -29.00 -18.54
C PHE A 218 2.45 -28.86 -19.90
N PHE A 219 1.97 -27.97 -20.76
CA PHE A 219 2.51 -27.79 -22.11
C PHE A 219 3.40 -26.57 -22.20
N ASP A 220 4.53 -26.75 -22.88
CA ASP A 220 5.40 -25.65 -23.24
C ASP A 220 4.71 -24.74 -24.27
N LYS A 221 4.84 -23.44 -24.06
CA LYS A 221 4.42 -22.42 -25.02
C LYS A 221 5.60 -21.54 -25.36
N THR A 222 5.59 -20.95 -26.54
CA THR A 222 6.62 -20.02 -26.99
C THR A 222 6.06 -18.60 -26.97
N VAL A 223 6.77 -17.69 -26.31
CA VAL A 223 6.48 -16.25 -26.40
C VAL A 223 7.26 -15.67 -27.58
N THR A 224 6.59 -14.87 -28.41
CA THR A 224 7.19 -14.29 -29.63
C THR A 224 7.19 -12.76 -29.62
N LYS A 225 6.17 -12.14 -29.02
CA LYS A 225 6.05 -10.67 -28.97
C LYS A 225 5.41 -10.19 -27.68
N GLY A 226 5.78 -8.99 -27.29
CA GLY A 226 5.14 -8.23 -26.22
C GLY A 226 4.50 -6.96 -26.76
N ARG A 227 3.45 -6.50 -26.08
CA ARG A 227 2.82 -5.21 -26.29
C ARG A 227 2.52 -4.57 -24.95
N VAL A 228 2.87 -3.29 -24.83
CA VAL A 228 2.40 -2.44 -23.73
C VAL A 228 1.61 -1.29 -24.33
N GLY A 229 0.37 -1.13 -23.88
CA GLY A 229 -0.43 0.06 -24.13
C GLY A 229 -0.39 0.97 -22.92
N PHE A 230 -0.04 2.23 -23.10
CA PHE A 230 0.16 3.20 -22.03
C PHE A 230 -0.20 4.61 -22.49
N GLN A 231 -0.45 5.51 -21.54
CA GLN A 231 -0.52 6.93 -21.84
C GLN A 231 0.88 7.54 -21.68
N PRO A 232 1.51 8.05 -22.75
CA PRO A 232 2.80 8.73 -22.65
C PRO A 232 2.71 9.92 -21.70
N LYS A 233 3.68 10.03 -20.78
CA LYS A 233 3.77 11.18 -19.84
C LYS A 233 4.97 12.07 -20.13
N GLY A 234 5.80 11.69 -21.09
CA GLY A 234 6.89 12.48 -21.64
C GLY A 234 7.64 11.70 -22.72
N GLU A 235 8.87 12.13 -22.99
CA GLU A 235 9.79 11.43 -23.90
C GLU A 235 10.81 10.68 -23.05
N PHE A 236 10.37 9.56 -22.50
CA PHE A 236 11.17 8.72 -21.60
C PHE A 236 11.06 7.25 -21.98
N ASP A 237 11.99 6.45 -21.51
CA ASP A 237 11.93 5.00 -21.66
C ASP A 237 11.56 4.32 -20.34
N PHE A 238 10.94 3.15 -20.42
CA PHE A 238 10.77 2.23 -19.30
C PHE A 238 11.21 0.83 -19.71
N THR A 239 11.42 -0.04 -18.72
CA THR A 239 11.88 -1.41 -18.97
C THR A 239 10.73 -2.39 -18.75
N PHE A 240 10.47 -3.19 -19.77
CA PHE A 240 9.62 -4.38 -19.67
C PHE A 240 10.50 -5.59 -19.38
N LEU A 241 10.17 -6.40 -18.38
CA LEU A 241 10.89 -7.61 -18.04
C LEU A 241 9.95 -8.81 -18.09
N TRP A 242 10.50 -9.95 -18.50
CA TRP A 242 9.82 -11.23 -18.41
C TRP A 242 10.74 -12.30 -17.86
N GLN A 243 10.19 -13.14 -16.99
CA GLN A 243 10.87 -14.31 -16.45
C GLN A 243 10.05 -15.54 -16.80
N ARG A 244 10.71 -16.53 -17.44
CA ARG A 244 10.11 -17.78 -17.89
C ARG A 244 10.53 -18.88 -16.93
N ASP A 245 9.60 -19.46 -16.18
CA ASP A 245 9.89 -20.49 -15.19
C ASP A 245 11.04 -20.08 -14.24
N ASP A 246 12.09 -20.89 -14.16
CA ASP A 246 13.32 -20.64 -13.39
C ASP A 246 14.46 -20.02 -14.23
N ASN A 247 14.21 -19.62 -15.48
CA ASN A 247 15.21 -19.01 -16.35
C ASN A 247 15.60 -17.60 -15.89
N THR A 248 16.78 -17.15 -16.34
CA THR A 248 17.22 -15.76 -16.17
C THR A 248 16.20 -14.78 -16.76
N GLN A 249 15.87 -13.75 -15.98
CA GLN A 249 14.97 -12.68 -16.40
C GLN A 249 15.53 -11.95 -17.63
N GLN A 250 14.68 -11.76 -18.64
CA GLN A 250 14.98 -11.03 -19.87
C GLN A 250 14.28 -9.66 -19.84
N SER A 251 14.74 -8.72 -20.66
CA SER A 251 14.23 -7.35 -20.67
C SER A 251 14.20 -6.73 -22.06
N ALA A 252 13.26 -5.81 -22.27
CA ALA A 252 13.18 -4.92 -23.41
C ALA A 252 13.01 -3.47 -22.93
N THR A 253 13.68 -2.54 -23.61
CA THR A 253 13.45 -1.10 -23.42
C THR A 253 12.26 -0.70 -24.27
N VAL A 254 11.28 -0.04 -23.66
CA VAL A 254 10.07 0.43 -24.31
C VAL A 254 10.05 1.95 -24.25
N SER A 255 9.96 2.58 -25.42
CA SER A 255 10.01 4.03 -25.54
C SER A 255 8.63 4.68 -25.49
N GLU A 256 8.49 5.72 -24.67
CA GLU A 256 7.33 6.61 -24.66
C GLU A 256 7.41 7.73 -25.73
N GLU A 257 8.42 7.70 -26.61
CA GLU A 257 8.56 8.65 -27.70
C GLU A 257 7.29 8.72 -28.59
N GLY A 258 6.88 9.95 -28.93
CA GLY A 258 5.63 10.25 -29.63
C GLY A 258 4.67 11.17 -28.86
N SER A 259 5.04 11.56 -27.64
CA SER A 259 4.23 12.33 -26.67
C SER A 259 4.15 13.85 -26.91
N VAL A 260 4.44 14.40 -28.09
CA VAL A 260 4.35 15.87 -28.28
C VAL A 260 2.88 16.33 -28.44
N GLY A 261 2.12 16.26 -27.36
CA GLY A 261 1.05 17.21 -27.07
C GLY A 261 1.62 18.29 -26.17
N LEU A 262 1.57 19.55 -26.63
CA LEU A 262 1.91 20.78 -25.86
C LEU A 262 2.78 20.59 -24.60
N GLY A 263 4.09 20.85 -24.73
CA GLY A 263 4.94 21.10 -23.56
C GLY A 263 6.31 20.43 -23.51
N SER A 264 7.12 20.50 -24.58
CA SER A 264 8.56 20.66 -24.34
C SER A 264 8.78 22.08 -23.80
N ALA A 265 9.82 22.28 -22.99
CA ALA A 265 10.06 23.33 -21.99
C ALA A 265 9.87 24.83 -22.38
N THR A 266 9.34 25.16 -23.56
CA THR A 266 9.18 26.52 -24.08
C THR A 266 7.75 26.95 -24.41
N ASN A 267 6.71 26.15 -24.15
CA ASN A 267 5.29 26.56 -24.33
C ASN A 267 4.97 27.15 -25.73
N GLN A 268 5.68 26.73 -26.79
CA GLN A 268 5.39 27.19 -28.14
C GLN A 268 4.45 26.20 -28.83
N PHE A 269 3.20 26.62 -29.03
CA PHE A 269 2.26 25.96 -29.94
C PHE A 269 2.62 26.34 -31.38
N VAL A 270 3.01 25.37 -32.19
CA VAL A 270 3.23 25.56 -33.62
C VAL A 270 2.00 25.06 -34.38
N LEU A 271 1.25 25.99 -34.96
CA LEU A 271 0.08 25.67 -35.78
C LEU A 271 0.51 24.76 -36.95
N GLY A 272 -0.15 23.61 -37.09
CA GLY A 272 0.16 22.61 -38.12
C GLY A 272 1.13 21.49 -37.69
N THR A 273 1.80 21.63 -36.54
CA THR A 273 2.73 20.62 -36.02
C THR A 273 2.34 20.14 -34.62
N SER A 274 1.92 21.05 -33.74
CA SER A 274 1.54 20.71 -32.36
C SER A 274 0.19 20.01 -32.29
N ARG A 275 0.12 18.88 -31.58
CA ARG A 275 -1.14 18.16 -31.32
C ARG A 275 -1.80 18.67 -30.04
N LEU A 276 -3.09 19.03 -30.12
CA LEU A 276 -3.91 19.36 -28.97
C LEU A 276 -4.39 18.05 -28.30
N GLY A 277 -4.16 17.90 -26.99
CA GLY A 277 -4.69 16.79 -26.19
C GLY A 277 -3.77 15.58 -25.97
N GLY A 278 -2.56 15.57 -26.57
CA GLY A 278 -1.59 14.48 -26.44
C GLY A 278 -2.06 13.14 -27.00
N ILE A 279 -1.20 12.12 -26.97
CA ILE A 279 -1.61 10.74 -27.26
C ILE A 279 -2.18 10.15 -25.97
N GLN A 280 -3.44 9.74 -25.99
CA GLN A 280 -4.08 9.16 -24.80
C GLN A 280 -3.75 7.67 -24.61
N ASN A 281 -3.37 6.98 -25.68
CA ASN A 281 -2.96 5.59 -25.64
C ASN A 281 -1.98 5.33 -26.79
N LEU A 282 -0.74 4.97 -26.43
CA LEU A 282 0.31 4.52 -27.34
C LEU A 282 0.54 3.03 -27.10
N ASN A 283 0.59 2.27 -28.20
CA ASN A 283 0.94 0.85 -28.15
C ASN A 283 2.36 0.69 -28.68
N GLN A 284 3.25 0.17 -27.83
CA GLN A 284 4.57 -0.26 -28.24
C GLN A 284 4.63 -1.77 -28.31
N PHE A 285 5.26 -2.27 -29.36
CA PHE A 285 5.51 -3.68 -29.60
C PHE A 285 7.01 -3.93 -29.54
N PHE A 286 7.40 -5.08 -29.02
CA PHE A 286 8.79 -5.51 -28.96
C PHE A 286 8.85 -7.02 -29.07
N ASP A 287 9.97 -7.52 -29.57
CA ASP A 287 10.17 -8.95 -29.70
C ASP A 287 10.46 -9.57 -28.33
N MET A 288 9.92 -10.77 -28.15
CA MET A 288 10.15 -11.61 -26.98
C MET A 288 10.54 -12.98 -27.50
N GLU A 289 11.36 -13.71 -26.75
CA GLU A 289 11.80 -15.02 -27.20
C GLU A 289 11.85 -16.02 -26.05
N GLY A 290 11.46 -17.25 -26.36
CA GLY A 290 11.70 -18.44 -25.54
C GLY A 290 10.46 -19.22 -25.20
N SER A 291 10.67 -20.46 -24.77
CA SER A 291 9.60 -21.35 -24.30
C SER A 291 9.39 -21.25 -22.79
N PHE A 292 8.16 -21.46 -22.33
CA PHE A 292 7.79 -21.38 -20.92
C PHE A 292 6.57 -22.27 -20.60
N LYS A 293 6.45 -22.66 -19.34
CA LYS A 293 5.17 -23.19 -18.78
C LYS A 293 4.44 -22.10 -18.02
N GLU A 294 5.18 -21.32 -17.23
CA GLU A 294 4.72 -20.13 -16.54
C GLU A 294 5.62 -18.93 -16.87
N ILE A 295 5.00 -17.77 -17.03
CA ILE A 295 5.73 -16.52 -17.28
C ILE A 295 5.28 -15.43 -16.31
N GLN A 296 6.25 -14.73 -15.74
CA GLN A 296 6.02 -13.51 -14.96
C GLN A 296 6.37 -12.30 -15.83
N LEU A 297 5.47 -11.32 -15.83
CA LEU A 297 5.66 -10.04 -16.53
C LEU A 297 5.89 -8.92 -15.52
N GLN A 298 6.77 -7.99 -15.86
CA GLN A 298 7.11 -6.88 -15.01
C GLN A 298 7.39 -5.61 -15.81
N LEU A 299 6.98 -4.47 -15.27
CA LEU A 299 7.31 -3.14 -15.76
C LEU A 299 8.11 -2.42 -14.69
N THR A 300 9.20 -1.77 -15.07
CA THR A 300 9.98 -0.95 -14.15
C THR A 300 10.44 0.36 -14.76
N LYS A 301 10.51 1.41 -13.94
CA LYS A 301 11.04 2.74 -14.29
C LYS A 301 11.60 3.38 -13.04
N GLY A 302 12.77 4.02 -13.12
CA GLY A 302 13.51 4.44 -11.93
C GLY A 302 14.30 5.74 -12.07
N THR A 303 13.89 6.64 -12.96
CA THR A 303 14.53 7.96 -13.14
C THR A 303 13.70 9.06 -12.45
N VAL A 304 14.37 10.15 -12.06
CA VAL A 304 13.75 11.28 -11.33
C VAL A 304 12.78 12.02 -12.24
N ASP A 305 11.59 12.34 -11.70
CA ASP A 305 10.56 13.15 -12.37
C ASP A 305 10.05 12.57 -13.70
N GLU A 306 10.21 11.26 -13.89
CA GLU A 306 9.60 10.57 -15.03
C GLU A 306 8.37 9.77 -14.57
N ASP A 307 7.26 9.97 -15.27
CA ASP A 307 5.99 9.32 -15.00
C ASP A 307 5.75 8.15 -15.95
N PHE A 308 4.93 7.19 -15.53
CA PHE A 308 4.52 6.04 -16.34
C PHE A 308 3.09 5.64 -16.00
N GLU A 309 2.25 5.46 -17.01
CA GLU A 309 0.83 5.07 -16.84
C GLU A 309 0.45 3.95 -17.83
N PRO A 310 0.69 2.68 -17.46
CA PRO A 310 0.31 1.55 -18.28
C PRO A 310 -1.19 1.28 -18.18
N HIS A 311 -1.82 1.01 -19.32
CA HIS A 311 -3.24 0.68 -19.44
C HIS A 311 -3.47 -0.77 -19.87
N SER A 312 -2.52 -1.35 -20.61
CA SER A 312 -2.62 -2.74 -21.06
C SER A 312 -1.24 -3.38 -21.21
N ILE A 313 -1.17 -4.68 -20.93
CA ILE A 313 -0.05 -5.53 -21.26
C ILE A 313 -0.62 -6.71 -22.02
N ALA A 314 0.01 -7.08 -23.12
CA ALA A 314 -0.31 -8.28 -23.87
C ALA A 314 0.98 -8.96 -24.32
N ILE A 315 0.92 -10.28 -24.48
CA ILE A 315 1.97 -11.09 -25.06
C ILE A 315 1.36 -11.99 -26.13
N GLU A 316 2.13 -12.25 -27.19
CA GLU A 316 1.79 -13.23 -28.21
C GLU A 316 2.39 -14.58 -27.81
N VAL A 317 1.52 -15.58 -27.69
CA VAL A 317 1.86 -16.92 -27.22
C VAL A 317 1.46 -17.92 -28.29
N GLU A 318 2.44 -18.68 -28.77
CA GLU A 318 2.26 -19.80 -29.68
C GLU A 318 2.33 -21.11 -28.89
N ALA A 319 1.41 -22.04 -29.14
CA ALA A 319 1.50 -23.37 -28.56
C ALA A 319 2.67 -24.13 -29.19
N ALA A 320 3.55 -24.72 -28.37
CA ALA A 320 4.52 -25.66 -28.91
C ALA A 320 3.74 -26.87 -29.45
N GLY A 321 3.95 -27.21 -30.73
CA GLY A 321 3.26 -28.32 -31.37
C GLY A 321 3.44 -29.62 -30.57
N MET A 322 2.37 -30.40 -30.42
CA MET A 322 2.43 -31.71 -29.76
C MET A 322 3.36 -32.64 -30.55
N GLY A 323 4.58 -32.84 -30.07
CA GLY A 323 5.46 -33.91 -30.54
C GLY A 323 4.97 -35.24 -29.99
N THR A 324 4.20 -35.99 -30.76
CA THR A 324 3.90 -37.40 -30.43
C THR A 324 5.14 -38.25 -30.70
N THR A 325 6.07 -38.28 -29.75
CA THR A 325 7.14 -39.31 -29.75
C THR A 325 6.74 -40.40 -28.76
N GLY A 326 5.82 -41.26 -29.21
CA GLY A 326 5.62 -42.55 -28.58
C GLY A 326 6.64 -43.53 -29.16
N THR A 327 7.72 -43.80 -28.44
CA THR A 327 8.48 -45.03 -28.63
C THR A 327 8.39 -45.82 -27.34
N ILE A 328 7.50 -46.80 -27.36
CA ILE A 328 7.49 -47.87 -26.35
C ILE A 328 8.63 -48.82 -26.75
N GLY A 329 9.62 -48.93 -25.87
CA GLY A 329 10.64 -49.97 -25.87
C GLY A 329 10.71 -50.56 -24.47
#